data_AF-A0A2M6GF15-F1
#
_entry.id   AF-A0A2M6GF15-F1
#
_cell.length_a   1.000
_cell.length_b   1.000
_cell.length_c   1.000
_cell.angle_alpha   90.00
_cell.angle_beta   90.00
_cell.angle_gamma   90.00
#
_symmetry.space_group_name_H-M   'P 1'
#
loop_
_entity.id
_entity.type
_entity.pdbx_description
1 polymer ?
#
loop_
_entity_poly.entity_id
_entity_poly.type
_entity_poly.pdbx_seq_one_letter_code
_entity_poly.pdbx_strand_id
1 'polypeptide(L)'
;MLVLFVLSYKLFRDKQNELLVQVEQLRKIQEIEEALKRLEGKYFKFDPVNKRHELKVQTRFDPNSWEIKEGDKEALYQAGLTLKKIIDDIQADQGVKYLVIIEGMAARDPNDPNFHRQKRDYGYQLSYNRALALLNLWQSRNIKFDENRFEIILAGSGFYGTGRYTGSREYDNKRFLIQVIPKIGKIDRPVQ
;
A
#
# COMPACT_ATOMS: atom_id res chain seq x y z
N MET A 1 -49.49 22.69 9.74
CA MET A 1 -48.37 23.59 9.41
C MET A 1 -47.17 23.41 10.35
N LEU A 2 -47.32 23.56 11.68
CA LEU A 2 -46.19 23.49 12.63
C LEU A 2 -45.50 22.10 12.71
N VAL A 3 -46.27 21.01 12.63
CA VAL A 3 -45.71 19.63 12.65
C VAL A 3 -44.81 19.36 11.44
N LEU A 4 -45.26 19.73 10.24
CA LEU A 4 -44.45 19.64 9.02
C LEU A 4 -43.18 20.50 9.11
N PHE A 5 -43.27 21.70 9.70
CA PHE A 5 -42.11 22.55 9.92
C PHE A 5 -41.08 21.91 10.86
N VAL A 6 -41.51 21.37 12.01
CA VAL A 6 -40.64 20.69 12.97
C VAL A 6 -39.98 19.45 12.36
N LEU A 7 -40.74 18.64 11.60
CA LEU A 7 -40.22 17.47 10.91
C LEU A 7 -39.18 17.84 9.85
N SER A 8 -39.49 18.83 9.01
CA SER A 8 -38.54 19.33 8.01
C SER A 8 -37.28 19.89 8.66
N TYR A 9 -37.41 20.70 9.72
CA TYR A 9 -36.25 21.24 10.44
C TYR A 9 -35.34 20.14 11.01
N LYS A 10 -35.94 19.10 11.61
CA LYS A 10 -35.18 17.92 12.08
C LYS A 10 -34.47 17.22 10.92
N LEU A 11 -35.17 16.94 9.82
CA LEU A 11 -34.60 16.31 8.64
C LEU A 11 -33.43 17.11 8.06
N PHE A 12 -33.56 18.44 7.98
CA PHE A 12 -32.49 19.33 7.54
C PHE A 12 -31.29 19.29 8.49
N ARG A 13 -31.51 19.30 9.81
CA ARG A 13 -30.43 19.24 10.80
C ARG A 13 -29.70 17.90 10.75
N ASP A 14 -30.44 16.79 10.61
CA ASP A 14 -29.87 15.45 10.46
C ASP A 14 -29.04 15.36 9.17
N LYS A 15 -29.54 15.89 8.04
CA LYS A 15 -28.80 15.93 6.78
C LYS A 15 -27.57 16.83 6.85
N GLN A 16 -27.67 17.98 7.50
CA GLN A 16 -26.54 18.87 7.72
C GLN A 16 -25.45 18.18 8.56
N ASN A 17 -25.83 17.43 9.60
CA ASN A 17 -24.90 16.66 10.41
C ASN A 17 -24.21 15.56 9.59
N GLU A 18 -24.96 14.82 8.78
CA GLU A 18 -24.40 13.80 7.89
C GLU A 18 -23.37 14.40 6.91
N LEU A 19 -23.70 15.55 6.31
CA LEU A 19 -22.79 16.26 5.41
C LEU A 19 -21.52 16.73 6.12
N LEU A 20 -21.62 17.23 7.35
CA LEU A 20 -20.46 17.66 8.12
C LEU A 20 -19.51 16.49 8.43
N VAL A 21 -20.06 15.32 8.79
CA VAL A 21 -19.24 14.11 9.01
C VAL A 21 -18.55 13.67 7.72
N GLN A 22 -19.26 13.70 6.57
CA GLN A 22 -18.65 13.37 5.27
C GLN A 22 -17.53 14.33 4.89
N VAL A 23 -17.71 15.63 5.14
CA VAL A 23 -16.67 16.65 4.90
C VAL A 23 -15.44 16.38 5.75
N GLU A 24 -15.62 16.02 7.02
CA GLU A 24 -14.51 15.71 7.92
C GLU A 24 -13.75 14.43 7.50
N GLN A 25 -14.47 13.39 7.10
CA GLN A 25 -13.88 12.17 6.53
C GLN A 25 -13.08 12.48 5.27
N LEU A 26 -13.65 13.26 4.34
CA LEU A 26 -12.96 13.64 3.10
C LEU A 26 -11.69 14.44 3.38
N ARG A 27 -11.76 15.43 4.28
CA ARG A 27 -10.61 16.21 4.72
C ARG A 27 -9.51 15.28 5.26
N LYS A 28 -9.89 14.26 6.03
CA LYS A 28 -8.92 13.31 6.58
C LYS A 28 -8.29 12.40 5.52
N ILE A 29 -9.07 11.94 4.54
CA ILE A 29 -8.54 11.21 3.38
C ILE A 29 -7.49 12.06 2.66
N GLN A 30 -7.79 13.34 2.42
CA GLN A 30 -6.87 14.25 1.73
C GLN A 30 -5.56 14.45 2.52
N GLU A 31 -5.62 14.67 3.83
CA GLU A 31 -4.42 14.76 4.67
C GLU A 31 -3.54 13.49 4.58
N ILE A 32 -4.18 12.32 4.58
CA ILE A 32 -3.48 11.04 4.47
C ILE A 32 -2.87 10.90 3.09
N GLU A 33 -3.60 11.21 2.02
CA GLU A 33 -3.08 11.18 0.65
C GLU A 33 -1.89 12.11 0.48
N GLU A 34 -1.94 13.33 1.02
CA GLU A 34 -0.83 14.28 1.02
C GLU A 34 0.37 13.77 1.80
N ALA A 35 0.14 13.14 2.95
CA ALA A 35 1.22 12.55 3.71
C ALA A 35 1.85 11.35 3.00
N LEU A 36 1.05 10.51 2.34
CA LEU A 36 1.55 9.40 1.54
C LEU A 36 2.30 9.88 0.30
N LYS A 37 1.98 11.05 -0.28
CA LYS A 37 2.81 11.65 -1.33
C LYS A 37 4.24 11.93 -0.85
N ARG A 38 4.46 12.20 0.44
CA ARG A 38 5.81 12.36 1.01
C ARG A 38 6.64 11.07 0.98
N LEU A 39 6.02 9.92 0.72
CA LEU A 39 6.72 8.65 0.51
C LEU A 39 7.57 8.72 -0.76
N GLU A 40 7.14 9.50 -1.77
CA GLU A 40 7.88 9.70 -3.01
C GLU A 40 9.27 10.28 -2.73
N GLY A 41 10.29 9.67 -3.36
CA GLY A 41 11.65 10.18 -3.25
C GLY A 41 12.68 9.12 -3.57
N LYS A 42 13.60 8.89 -2.62
CA LYS A 42 14.74 7.97 -2.84
C LYS A 42 14.27 6.53 -3.05
N TYR A 43 13.36 6.04 -2.21
CA TYR A 43 13.00 4.62 -2.16
C TYR A 43 11.65 4.29 -2.78
N PHE A 44 10.76 5.26 -2.96
CA PHE A 44 9.44 5.03 -3.53
C PHE A 44 9.16 5.97 -4.70
N LYS A 45 8.35 5.47 -5.62
CA LYS A 45 7.76 6.22 -6.73
C LYS A 45 6.26 6.02 -6.69
N PHE A 46 5.49 7.10 -6.76
CA PHE A 46 4.05 6.99 -6.89
C PHE A 46 3.66 6.66 -8.34
N ASP A 47 2.78 5.68 -8.51
CA ASP A 47 2.10 5.36 -9.75
C ASP A 47 0.71 6.01 -9.72
N PRO A 48 0.51 7.15 -10.41
CA PRO A 48 -0.78 7.86 -10.38
C PRO A 48 -1.90 7.11 -11.10
N VAL A 49 -1.56 6.21 -12.04
CA VAL A 49 -2.54 5.43 -12.80
C VAL A 49 -3.13 4.33 -11.92
N ASN A 50 -2.27 3.62 -11.20
CA ASN A 50 -2.68 2.51 -10.33
C ASN A 50 -2.84 2.91 -8.84
N LYS A 51 -2.64 4.18 -8.50
CA LYS A 51 -2.76 4.77 -7.16
C LYS A 51 -2.02 3.98 -6.07
N ARG A 52 -0.76 3.63 -6.33
CA ARG A 52 0.10 2.85 -5.42
C ARG A 52 1.56 3.28 -5.52
N HIS A 53 2.39 2.81 -4.60
CA HIS A 53 3.82 3.12 -4.61
C HIS A 53 4.63 1.91 -5.09
N GLU A 54 5.57 2.16 -5.99
CA GLU A 54 6.59 1.21 -6.40
C GLU A 54 7.84 1.41 -5.55
N LEU A 55 8.41 0.33 -5.02
CA LEU A 55 9.70 0.38 -4.37
C LEU A 55 10.79 0.52 -5.44
N LYS A 56 11.50 1.65 -5.46
CA LYS A 56 12.55 1.97 -6.44
C LYS A 56 13.83 1.14 -6.24
N VAL A 57 13.95 0.45 -5.11
CA VAL A 57 15.10 -0.42 -4.85
C VAL A 57 15.01 -1.61 -5.80
N GLN A 58 15.83 -1.58 -6.86
CA GLN A 58 15.86 -2.63 -7.86
C GLN A 58 16.46 -3.88 -7.23
N THR A 59 15.58 -4.80 -6.82
CA THR A 59 16.02 -6.07 -6.24
C THR A 59 16.45 -7.01 -7.34
N ARG A 60 17.75 -7.29 -7.40
CA ARG A 60 18.31 -8.17 -8.43
C ARG A 60 18.15 -9.62 -7.99
N PHE A 61 16.91 -10.09 -7.93
CA PHE A 61 16.63 -11.50 -7.68
C PHE A 61 17.25 -12.36 -8.78
N ASP A 62 18.01 -13.37 -8.35
CA ASP A 62 18.44 -14.43 -9.24
C ASP A 62 17.22 -15.14 -9.86
N PRO A 63 17.38 -15.75 -11.04
CA PRO A 63 16.31 -16.54 -11.64
C PRO A 63 15.74 -17.53 -10.63
N ASN A 64 14.41 -17.60 -10.54
CA ASN A 64 13.71 -18.54 -9.65
C ASN A 64 14.00 -18.38 -8.14
N SER A 65 14.56 -17.24 -7.72
CA SER A 65 14.86 -16.98 -6.32
C SER A 65 14.00 -15.86 -5.72
N TRP A 66 13.75 -15.98 -4.43
CA TRP A 66 13.19 -14.95 -3.55
C TRP A 66 14.21 -14.45 -2.51
N GLU A 67 15.46 -14.87 -2.62
CA GLU A 67 16.53 -14.43 -1.74
C GLU A 67 16.92 -12.98 -2.03
N ILE A 68 16.90 -12.15 -0.99
CA ILE A 68 17.35 -10.77 -1.07
C ILE A 68 18.87 -10.75 -0.92
N LYS A 69 19.56 -10.27 -1.97
CA LYS A 69 21.02 -10.12 -1.97
C LYS A 69 21.49 -9.12 -0.93
N GLU A 70 22.65 -9.37 -0.34
CA GLU A 70 23.20 -8.52 0.72
C GLU A 70 23.31 -7.04 0.33
N GLY A 71 23.72 -6.76 -0.91
CA GLY A 71 23.83 -5.40 -1.44
C GLY A 71 22.50 -4.62 -1.51
N ASP A 72 21.37 -5.33 -1.57
CA ASP A 72 20.04 -4.71 -1.65
C ASP A 72 19.41 -4.53 -0.25
N LYS A 73 19.84 -5.32 0.76
CA LYS A 73 19.21 -5.36 2.10
C LYS A 73 19.19 -4.00 2.79
N GLU A 74 20.28 -3.24 2.71
CA GLU A 74 20.34 -1.93 3.38
C GLU A 74 19.34 -0.93 2.76
N ALA A 75 19.28 -0.86 1.43
CA ALA A 75 18.35 0.03 0.74
C ALA A 75 16.88 -0.35 1.03
N LEU A 76 16.57 -1.66 1.06
CA LEU A 76 15.25 -2.16 1.41
C LEU A 76 14.88 -1.89 2.87
N TYR A 77 15.84 -2.00 3.78
CA TYR A 77 15.65 -1.66 5.19
C TYR A 77 15.33 -0.17 5.36
N GLN A 78 16.12 0.70 4.73
CA GLN A 78 15.88 2.15 4.76
C GLN A 78 14.54 2.55 4.14
N ALA A 79 14.07 1.81 3.13
CA ALA A 79 12.75 1.99 2.56
C ALA A 79 11.64 1.62 3.58
N GLY A 80 11.79 0.51 4.30
CA GLY A 80 10.89 0.12 5.37
C GLY A 80 10.83 1.15 6.51
N LEU A 81 11.98 1.70 6.92
CA LEU A 81 12.04 2.77 7.92
C LEU A 81 11.32 4.03 7.44
N THR A 82 11.54 4.42 6.19
CA THR A 82 10.85 5.57 5.57
C THR A 82 9.34 5.38 5.58
N LEU A 83 8.86 4.20 5.20
CA LEU A 83 7.44 3.85 5.21
C LEU A 83 6.85 3.94 6.63
N LYS A 84 7.50 3.30 7.60
CA LYS A 84 7.06 3.32 8.99
C LYS A 84 6.99 4.74 9.53
N LYS A 85 8.04 5.53 9.34
CA LYS A 85 8.12 6.91 9.81
C LYS A 85 6.98 7.76 9.23
N ILE A 86 6.76 7.69 7.92
CA ILE A 86 5.71 8.50 7.29
C ILE A 86 4.33 8.14 7.81
N ILE A 87 4.02 6.84 7.98
CA ILE A 87 2.70 6.44 8.47
C ILE A 87 2.53 6.74 9.98
N ASP A 88 3.60 6.67 10.76
CA ASP A 88 3.59 7.10 12.15
C ASP A 88 3.40 8.62 12.29
N ASP A 89 4.00 9.40 11.40
CA ASP A 89 3.90 10.87 11.37
C ASP A 89 2.51 11.39 10.95
N ILE A 90 1.61 10.54 10.40
CA ILE A 90 0.23 10.92 10.02
C ILE A 90 -0.68 11.20 11.25
N GLN A 91 -0.09 11.16 12.45
CA GLN A 91 -0.68 11.33 13.76
C GLN A 91 -1.55 10.15 14.23
N ALA A 92 -1.30 9.77 15.49
CA ALA A 92 -1.89 8.64 16.18
C ALA A 92 -3.32 8.89 16.72
N ASP A 93 -3.90 10.07 16.48
CA ASP A 93 -5.02 10.58 17.29
C ASP A 93 -6.42 10.39 16.68
N GLN A 94 -6.57 9.64 15.58
CA GLN A 94 -7.83 9.67 14.80
C GLN A 94 -8.44 8.32 14.40
N GLY A 95 -8.20 7.23 15.15
CA GLY A 95 -8.90 5.96 14.90
C GLY A 95 -8.76 5.43 13.45
N VAL A 96 -7.73 5.88 12.72
CA VAL A 96 -7.44 5.48 11.35
C VAL A 96 -6.53 4.27 11.41
N LYS A 97 -6.98 3.18 10.78
CA LYS A 97 -6.14 2.00 10.52
C LYS A 97 -5.61 2.06 9.11
N TYR A 98 -4.49 1.42 8.83
CA TYR A 98 -3.87 1.36 7.52
C TYR A 98 -3.78 -0.08 7.07
N LEU A 99 -4.36 -0.36 5.92
CA LEU A 99 -4.10 -1.60 5.22
C LEU A 99 -2.86 -1.40 4.33
N VAL A 100 -1.78 -2.11 4.66
CA VAL A 100 -0.54 -2.11 3.90
C VAL A 100 -0.44 -3.41 3.12
N ILE A 101 -0.51 -3.32 1.80
CA ILE A 101 -0.32 -4.47 0.91
C ILE A 101 1.12 -4.44 0.42
N ILE A 102 1.86 -5.50 0.76
CA ILE A 102 3.21 -5.76 0.26
C ILE A 102 3.09 -6.80 -0.85
N GLU A 103 3.25 -6.36 -2.09
CA GLU A 103 3.15 -7.20 -3.27
C GLU A 103 4.52 -7.44 -3.88
N GLY A 104 4.89 -8.71 -4.06
CA GLY A 104 6.03 -9.10 -4.87
C GLY A 104 5.61 -9.37 -6.30
N MET A 105 6.50 -9.08 -7.25
CA MET A 105 6.28 -9.35 -8.68
C MET A 105 7.34 -10.30 -9.25
N ALA A 106 6.97 -11.01 -10.32
CA ALA A 106 7.89 -11.79 -11.13
C ALA A 106 7.96 -11.26 -12.57
N ALA A 107 9.18 -11.22 -13.12
CA ALA A 107 9.41 -10.97 -14.53
C ALA A 107 9.15 -12.23 -15.35
N ARG A 108 8.63 -12.04 -16.56
CA ARG A 108 8.58 -13.08 -17.58
C ARG A 108 9.97 -13.28 -18.16
N ASP A 109 10.22 -14.47 -18.69
CA ASP A 109 11.39 -14.70 -19.53
C ASP A 109 11.05 -14.24 -20.97
N PRO A 110 11.74 -13.22 -21.52
CA PRO A 110 11.55 -12.82 -22.92
C PRO A 110 12.01 -13.90 -23.91
N ASN A 111 12.93 -14.79 -23.51
CA ASN A 111 13.45 -15.86 -24.35
C ASN A 111 12.58 -17.12 -24.30
N ASP A 112 11.75 -17.28 -23.26
CA ASP A 112 10.72 -18.31 -23.18
C ASP A 112 9.33 -17.67 -22.92
N PRO A 113 8.65 -17.23 -23.99
CA PRO A 113 7.33 -16.60 -23.87
C PRO A 113 6.24 -17.59 -23.41
N ASN A 114 6.49 -18.89 -23.33
CA ASN A 114 5.52 -19.86 -22.83
C ASN A 114 5.70 -20.16 -21.35
N PHE A 115 6.89 -19.94 -20.79
CA PHE A 115 7.21 -20.21 -19.39
C PHE A 115 6.14 -19.66 -18.43
N HIS A 116 5.81 -18.38 -18.57
CA HIS A 116 4.88 -17.72 -17.65
C HIS A 116 3.44 -18.27 -17.71
N ARG A 117 3.03 -18.82 -18.87
CA ARG A 117 1.73 -19.47 -19.04
C ARG A 117 1.72 -20.86 -18.42
N GLN A 118 2.77 -21.64 -18.66
CA GLN A 118 2.90 -23.01 -18.16
C GLN A 118 3.19 -23.06 -16.65
N LYS A 119 3.88 -22.06 -16.12
CA LYS A 119 4.31 -21.96 -14.72
C LYS A 119 3.58 -20.86 -13.96
N ARG A 120 2.33 -20.56 -14.33
CA ARG A 120 1.55 -19.47 -13.73
C ARG A 120 1.51 -19.54 -12.21
N ASP A 121 1.12 -20.69 -11.67
CA ASP A 121 0.92 -20.84 -10.22
C ASP A 121 2.25 -20.75 -9.45
N TYR A 122 3.32 -21.27 -10.05
CA TYR A 122 4.67 -21.07 -9.56
C TYR A 122 5.06 -19.58 -9.55
N GLY A 123 4.70 -18.82 -10.57
CA GLY A 123 4.90 -17.36 -10.59
C GLY A 123 4.25 -16.68 -9.39
N TYR A 124 2.99 -17.02 -9.09
CA TYR A 124 2.30 -16.50 -7.91
C TYR A 124 3.03 -16.86 -6.62
N GLN A 125 3.40 -18.14 -6.42
CA GLN A 125 4.13 -18.59 -5.24
C GLN A 125 5.49 -17.88 -5.08
N LEU A 126 6.28 -17.81 -6.16
CA LEU A 126 7.58 -17.13 -6.17
C LEU A 126 7.44 -15.66 -5.75
N SER A 127 6.46 -14.97 -6.32
CA SER A 127 6.22 -13.56 -6.06
C SER A 127 5.70 -13.31 -4.63
N TYR A 128 4.88 -14.21 -4.08
CA TYR A 128 4.48 -14.17 -2.67
C TYR A 128 5.68 -14.37 -1.74
N ASN A 129 6.55 -15.36 -2.03
CA ASN A 129 7.75 -15.61 -1.24
C ASN A 129 8.70 -14.40 -1.23
N ARG A 130 8.75 -13.63 -2.32
CA ARG A 130 9.49 -12.35 -2.34
C ARG A 130 8.90 -11.33 -1.39
N ALA A 131 7.57 -11.14 -1.41
CA ALA A 131 6.90 -10.23 -0.48
C ALA A 131 7.16 -10.63 0.98
N LEU A 132 7.08 -11.93 1.28
CA LEU A 132 7.40 -12.49 2.58
C LEU A 132 8.87 -12.25 2.96
N ALA A 133 9.81 -12.45 2.03
CA ALA A 133 11.23 -12.18 2.28
C ALA A 133 11.49 -10.71 2.64
N LEU A 134 10.78 -9.77 2.01
CA LEU A 134 10.88 -8.36 2.34
C LEU A 134 10.35 -8.06 3.74
N LEU A 135 9.19 -8.61 4.11
CA LEU A 135 8.63 -8.44 5.46
C LEU A 135 9.57 -9.04 6.52
N ASN A 136 10.11 -10.24 6.28
CA ASN A 136 11.05 -10.89 7.17
C ASN A 136 12.34 -10.07 7.34
N LEU A 137 12.85 -9.48 6.25
CA LEU A 137 13.99 -8.56 6.33
C LEU A 137 13.68 -7.37 7.25
N TRP A 138 12.54 -6.72 7.07
CA TRP A 138 12.11 -5.60 7.91
C TRP A 138 11.98 -6.00 9.38
N GLN A 139 11.30 -7.11 9.67
CA GLN A 139 11.11 -7.61 11.03
C GLN A 139 12.42 -8.03 11.70
N SER A 140 13.32 -8.69 10.97
CA SER A 140 14.65 -9.07 11.48
C SER A 140 15.51 -7.88 11.91
N ARG A 141 15.23 -6.70 11.35
CA ARG A 141 15.87 -5.43 11.69
C ARG A 141 15.00 -4.54 12.57
N ASN A 142 14.06 -5.13 13.31
CA ASN A 142 13.21 -4.48 14.31
C ASN A 142 12.27 -3.40 13.75
N ILE A 143 11.94 -3.43 12.46
CA ILE A 143 10.82 -2.66 11.91
C ILE A 143 9.55 -3.43 12.25
N LYS A 144 8.84 -2.94 13.27
CA LYS A 144 7.54 -3.47 13.69
C LYS A 144 6.44 -2.52 13.27
N PHE A 145 5.36 -3.08 12.74
CA PHE A 145 4.13 -2.37 12.44
C PHE A 145 3.13 -2.70 13.55
N ASP A 146 2.64 -1.67 14.24
CA ASP A 146 1.67 -1.83 15.33
C ASP A 146 0.36 -2.40 14.78
N GLU A 147 -0.01 -3.62 15.17
CA GLU A 147 -1.22 -4.32 14.69
C GLU A 147 -2.52 -3.55 14.99
N ASN A 148 -2.52 -2.63 15.96
CA ASN A 148 -3.67 -1.78 16.24
C ASN A 148 -3.89 -0.72 15.15
N ARG A 149 -2.81 -0.34 14.46
CA ARG A 149 -2.80 0.71 13.43
C ARG A 149 -2.58 0.16 12.03
N PHE A 150 -1.93 -0.99 11.89
CA PHE A 150 -1.51 -1.56 10.61
C PHE A 150 -2.07 -2.97 10.45
N GLU A 151 -2.71 -3.19 9.30
CA GLU A 151 -3.06 -4.51 8.80
C GLU A 151 -2.16 -4.78 7.60
N ILE A 152 -1.28 -5.77 7.69
CA ILE A 152 -0.36 -6.11 6.59
C ILE A 152 -0.92 -7.30 5.82
N ILE A 153 -1.03 -7.14 4.50
CA ILE A 153 -1.34 -8.24 3.59
C ILE A 153 -0.14 -8.48 2.68
N LEU A 154 0.33 -9.73 2.65
CA LEU A 154 1.32 -10.19 1.69
C LEU A 154 0.62 -10.71 0.44
N ALA A 155 1.07 -10.25 -0.72
CA ALA A 155 0.51 -10.64 -2.02
C ALA A 155 1.61 -11.02 -3.01
N GLY A 156 1.28 -11.96 -3.90
CA GLY A 156 2.11 -12.33 -5.05
C GLY A 156 1.30 -12.21 -6.33
N SER A 157 1.68 -11.31 -7.24
CA SER A 157 0.98 -11.14 -8.52
C SER A 157 1.61 -11.89 -9.70
N GLY A 158 2.65 -12.66 -9.42
CA GLY A 158 3.35 -13.50 -10.37
C GLY A 158 3.78 -12.72 -11.61
N PHE A 159 3.50 -13.30 -12.77
CA PHE A 159 3.85 -12.74 -14.08
C PHE A 159 2.79 -11.79 -14.64
N TYR A 160 1.75 -11.45 -13.87
CA TYR A 160 0.54 -10.82 -14.39
C TYR A 160 0.07 -9.57 -13.63
N GLY A 161 0.77 -9.16 -12.56
CA GLY A 161 0.44 -7.91 -11.85
C GLY A 161 0.37 -6.70 -12.79
N THR A 162 -0.42 -5.69 -12.44
CA THR A 162 -0.70 -4.54 -13.31
C THR A 162 0.47 -3.54 -13.37
N GLY A 163 0.47 -2.62 -14.35
CA GLY A 163 1.51 -1.59 -14.48
C GLY A 163 2.91 -2.14 -14.79
N ARG A 164 2.99 -3.28 -15.49
CA ARG A 164 4.25 -3.96 -15.83
C ARG A 164 5.09 -3.13 -16.78
N TYR A 165 6.40 -3.21 -16.60
CA TYR A 165 7.32 -2.86 -17.66
C TYR A 165 7.28 -3.91 -18.77
N THR A 166 7.47 -3.49 -20.02
CA THR A 166 7.41 -4.34 -21.21
C THR A 166 8.69 -4.24 -22.03
N GLY A 167 8.87 -5.15 -22.99
CA GLY A 167 10.02 -5.15 -23.89
C GLY A 167 11.34 -5.41 -23.15
N SER A 168 12.36 -4.59 -23.45
CA SER A 168 13.70 -4.71 -22.83
C SER A 168 13.70 -4.52 -21.31
N ARG A 169 12.62 -3.95 -20.76
CA ARG A 169 12.46 -3.69 -19.32
C ARG A 169 11.67 -4.77 -18.58
N GLU A 170 11.29 -5.87 -19.22
CA GLU A 170 10.51 -6.95 -18.58
C GLU A 170 11.18 -7.45 -17.28
N TYR A 171 12.51 -7.48 -17.23
CA TYR A 171 13.25 -7.90 -16.04
C TYR A 171 13.13 -6.94 -14.84
N ASP A 172 12.77 -5.68 -15.07
CA ASP A 172 12.48 -4.71 -13.99
C ASP A 172 11.20 -5.08 -13.21
N ASN A 173 10.39 -6.00 -13.73
CA ASN A 173 9.23 -6.53 -13.00
C ASN A 173 9.62 -7.47 -11.85
N LYS A 174 10.91 -7.74 -11.61
CA LYS A 174 11.40 -8.33 -10.36
C LYS A 174 11.47 -7.25 -9.28
N ARG A 175 10.31 -6.80 -8.79
CA ARG A 175 10.18 -5.64 -7.90
C ARG A 175 9.12 -5.84 -6.84
N PHE A 176 9.00 -4.84 -5.97
CA PHE A 176 7.97 -4.75 -4.96
C PHE A 176 7.03 -3.58 -5.23
N LEU A 177 5.74 -3.79 -4.98
CA LEU A 177 4.72 -2.76 -4.96
C LEU A 177 4.16 -2.67 -3.54
N ILE A 178 4.04 -1.44 -3.04
CA ILE A 178 3.49 -1.15 -1.73
C ILE A 178 2.24 -0.29 -1.92
N GLN A 179 1.12 -0.78 -1.41
CA GLN A 179 -0.11 -0.01 -1.35
C GLN A 179 -0.46 0.27 0.11
N VAL A 180 -0.80 1.52 0.41
CA VAL A 180 -1.25 1.93 1.73
C VAL A 180 -2.65 2.48 1.56
N ILE A 181 -3.63 1.81 2.17
CA ILE A 181 -5.05 2.17 2.09
C ILE A 181 -5.50 2.59 3.49
N PRO A 182 -5.91 3.85 3.70
CA PRO A 182 -6.49 4.24 4.96
C PRO A 182 -7.89 3.66 5.15
N LYS A 183 -8.13 3.13 6.34
CA LYS A 183 -9.43 2.67 6.86
C LYS A 183 -9.83 3.63 7.97
N ILE A 184 -10.63 4.63 7.61
CA ILE A 184 -11.14 5.62 8.56
C ILE A 184 -12.37 5.02 9.25
N GLY A 185 -12.34 4.97 10.58
CA GLY A 185 -13.49 4.56 11.38
C GLY A 185 -14.67 5.54 11.28
N LYS A 186 -15.76 5.27 12.00
CA LYS A 186 -16.82 6.28 12.15
C LYS A 186 -16.25 7.46 12.92
N ILE A 187 -16.35 8.66 12.33
CA ILE A 187 -16.05 9.90 13.02
C ILE A 187 -17.33 10.28 13.75
N ASP A 188 -17.41 9.92 15.03
CA ASP A 188 -18.50 10.37 15.89
C ASP A 188 -18.16 11.78 16.38
N ARG A 189 -19.04 12.75 16.14
CA ARG A 189 -18.86 14.09 16.69
C ARG A 189 -19.02 14.03 18.21
N PRO A 190 -18.18 14.72 19.01
CA PRO A 190 -18.57 15.04 20.37
C PRO A 190 -19.85 15.87 20.30
N VAL A 191 -20.87 15.42 21.03
CA VAL A 191 -22.12 16.16 21.20
C VAL A 191 -21.77 17.52 21.82
N GLN A 192 -21.97 18.60 21.07
CA GLN A 192 -21.95 19.97 21.61
C GLN A 192 -23.31 20.30 22.20
#